data_AF-A0A660MVK6-F1
#
_entry.id   AF-A0A660MVK6-F1
#
_cell.length_a   1.000
_cell.length_b   1.000
_cell.length_c   1.000
_cell.angle_alpha   90.00
_cell.angle_beta   90.00
_cell.angle_gamma   90.00
#
_symmetry.space_group_name_H-M   'P 1'
#
loop_
_entity.id
_entity.type
_entity.pdbx_description
1 polymer ?
#
loop_
_entity_poly.entity_id
_entity_poly.type
_entity_poly.pdbx_seq_one_letter_code
_entity_poly.pdbx_strand_id
1 'polypeptide(L)'
;MDLLKRQVYLALGNVLAFLADKKIDSCPIGGFDRNKIDDILGLREKGFASSVLLPIGYRSENDSNLKRKKVRFEKEDIFEFI
;
A
#
# COMPACT_ATOMS: atom_id res chain seq x y z
N MET A 1 1.98 -14.25 13.73
CA MET A 1 1.19 -13.82 12.56
C MET A 1 1.57 -12.40 12.08
N ASP A 2 1.85 -11.45 12.99
CA ASP A 2 2.25 -10.07 12.62
C ASP A 2 3.54 -9.99 11.79
N LEU A 3 4.57 -10.78 12.15
CA LEU A 3 5.85 -10.80 11.44
C LEU A 3 5.72 -11.16 9.94
N LEU A 4 4.84 -12.11 9.61
CA LEU A 4 4.57 -12.52 8.23
C LEU A 4 3.82 -11.44 7.44
N LYS A 5 2.89 -10.72 8.09
CA LYS A 5 2.19 -9.59 7.46
C LYS A 5 3.16 -8.48 7.07
N ARG A 6 4.20 -8.22 7.88
CA ARG A 6 5.25 -7.23 7.57
C ARG A 6 6.04 -7.57 6.30
N GLN A 7 6.21 -8.86 5.97
CA GLN A 7 6.90 -9.25 4.72
C GLN A 7 6.11 -8.81 3.47
N VAL A 8 4.77 -8.81 3.55
CA VAL A 8 3.92 -8.30 2.47
C VAL A 8 4.18 -6.80 2.21
N TYR A 9 4.54 -6.02 3.23
CA TYR A 9 4.84 -4.60 3.07
C TYR A 9 6.15 -4.34 2.32
N LEU A 10 7.12 -5.27 2.35
CA LEU A 10 8.32 -5.18 1.51
C LEU A 10 7.96 -5.34 0.04
N ALA A 11 7.17 -6.36 -0.28
CA ALA A 11 6.66 -6.57 -1.64
C ALA A 11 5.81 -5.39 -2.12
N LEU A 12 4.97 -4.84 -1.23
CA LEU A 12 4.18 -3.64 -1.49
C LEU A 12 5.07 -2.45 -1.88
N GLY A 13 6.14 -2.18 -1.13
CA GLY A 13 7.08 -1.09 -1.44
C GLY A 13 7.67 -1.21 -2.85
N ASN A 14 8.09 -2.41 -3.23
CA ASN A 14 8.62 -2.69 -4.57
C ASN A 14 7.56 -2.47 -5.67
N VAL A 15 6.34 -2.96 -5.47
CA VAL A 15 5.25 -2.80 -6.44
C VAL A 15 4.87 -1.32 -6.61
N LEU A 16 4.76 -0.55 -5.51
CA LEU A 16 4.47 0.88 -5.57
C LEU A 16 5.52 1.66 -6.36
N ALA A 17 6.80 1.35 -6.15
CA ALA A 17 7.90 1.98 -6.88
C ALA A 17 7.85 1.62 -8.38
N PHE A 18 7.61 0.36 -8.71
CA PHE A 18 7.49 -0.10 -10.10
C PHE A 18 6.29 0.53 -10.82
N LEU A 19 5.11 0.58 -10.20
CA LEU A 19 3.94 1.19 -10.80
C LEU A 19 4.15 2.69 -11.05
N ALA A 20 4.78 3.40 -10.11
CA ALA A 20 5.13 4.81 -10.28
C ALA A 20 6.11 5.02 -11.45
N ASP A 21 7.13 4.16 -11.61
CA ASP A 21 8.03 4.18 -12.78
C ASP A 21 7.27 4.00 -14.10
N LYS A 22 6.28 3.09 -14.11
CA LYS A 22 5.42 2.84 -15.28
C LYS A 22 4.30 3.85 -15.47
N LYS A 23 4.24 4.92 -14.65
CA LYS A 23 3.17 5.91 -14.66
C LYS A 23 1.77 5.29 -14.53
N ILE A 24 1.69 4.21 -13.74
CA ILE A 24 0.44 3.55 -13.35
C ILE A 24 0.12 3.98 -11.93
N ASP A 25 -1.13 4.34 -11.69
CA ASP A 25 -1.58 4.80 -10.38
C ASP A 25 -1.89 3.64 -9.45
N SER A 26 -1.60 3.88 -8.18
CA SER A 26 -1.88 2.93 -7.12
C SER A 26 -2.14 3.62 -5.79
N CYS A 27 -2.96 2.99 -4.94
CA CYS A 27 -3.32 3.53 -3.64
C CYS A 27 -3.28 2.44 -2.56
N PRO A 28 -2.23 2.32 -1.74
CA PRO A 28 -2.22 1.32 -0.68
C PRO A 28 -3.25 1.66 0.40
N ILE A 29 -4.13 0.73 0.73
CA ILE A 29 -5.21 0.89 1.71
C ILE A 29 -5.02 -0.08 2.87
N GLY A 30 -4.78 0.47 4.07
CA GLY A 30 -4.71 -0.29 5.33
C GLY A 30 -6.01 -0.28 6.14
N GLY A 31 -6.88 0.71 5.91
CA GLY A 31 -8.13 0.90 6.64
C GLY A 31 -9.31 0.16 6.00
N PHE A 32 -9.40 -1.15 6.25
CA PHE A 32 -10.50 -2.00 5.78
C PHE A 32 -10.82 -3.11 6.79
N ASP A 33 -12.03 -3.68 6.70
CA ASP A 33 -12.43 -4.83 7.51
C ASP A 33 -11.80 -6.11 6.96
N ARG A 34 -10.71 -6.54 7.61
CA ARG A 34 -9.94 -7.73 7.23
C ARG A 34 -10.77 -9.00 7.30
N ASN A 35 -11.66 -9.12 8.29
CA ASN A 35 -12.46 -10.33 8.46
C ASN A 35 -13.43 -10.46 7.28
N LYS A 36 -14.11 -9.37 6.91
CA LYS A 36 -15.00 -9.37 5.74
C LYS A 36 -14.26 -9.70 4.45
N ILE A 37 -13.06 -9.14 4.23
CA ILE A 37 -12.28 -9.45 3.02
C ILE A 37 -11.81 -10.91 3.03
N ASP A 38 -11.32 -11.40 4.16
CA ASP A 38 -10.87 -12.79 4.31
C ASP A 38 -12.02 -13.78 4.04
N ASP A 39 -13.22 -13.46 4.52
CA ASP A 39 -14.42 -14.28 4.33
C ASP A 39 -14.91 -14.24 2.86
N ILE A 40 -15.01 -13.05 2.25
CA ILE A 40 -15.43 -12.89 0.85
C ILE A 40 -14.50 -13.64 -0.11
N LEU A 41 -13.19 -13.65 0.16
CA LEU A 41 -12.19 -14.26 -0.71
C LEU A 41 -11.83 -15.70 -0.31
N GLY A 42 -12.41 -16.22 0.78
CA GLY A 42 -12.09 -17.52 1.33
C GLY A 42 -10.58 -17.66 1.60
N LEU A 43 -9.98 -16.70 2.31
CA LEU A 43 -8.53 -16.71 2.57
C LEU A 43 -8.17 -17.67 3.70
N ARG A 44 -9.02 -17.76 4.73
CA ARG A 44 -8.75 -18.56 5.93
C ARG A 44 -8.66 -20.05 5.63
N GLU A 45 -9.58 -20.56 4.81
CA GLU A 45 -9.57 -21.95 4.32
C GLU A 45 -8.33 -22.28 3.48
N LYS A 46 -7.68 -21.26 2.88
CA LYS A 46 -6.45 -21.37 2.10
C LYS A 46 -5.18 -21.15 2.95
N GLY A 47 -5.33 -20.91 4.26
CA GLY A 47 -4.21 -20.61 5.16
C GLY A 47 -3.64 -19.19 4.99
N PHE A 48 -4.38 -18.28 4.33
CA PHE A 48 -3.98 -16.89 4.11
C PHE A 48 -4.80 -15.91 4.95
N ALA A 49 -4.33 -14.66 5.00
CA ALA A 49 -5.05 -13.54 5.60
C ALA A 49 -4.72 -12.25 4.84
N SER A 50 -5.69 -11.35 4.75
CA SER A 50 -5.52 -10.04 4.12
C SER A 50 -4.57 -9.14 4.93
N SER A 51 -3.63 -8.53 4.22
CA SER A 51 -2.60 -7.66 4.81
C SER A 51 -2.79 -6.19 4.42
N VAL A 52 -2.97 -5.93 3.13
CA VAL A 52 -3.18 -4.61 2.53
C VAL A 52 -4.03 -4.78 1.28
N LEU A 53 -4.78 -3.74 0.89
CA LEU A 53 -5.43 -3.67 -0.41
C LEU A 53 -4.67 -2.67 -1.29
N LEU A 54 -4.61 -2.93 -2.59
CA LEU A 54 -3.92 -2.09 -3.55
C LEU A 54 -4.74 -1.99 -4.85
N PRO A 55 -5.64 -1.01 -4.98
CA PRO A 55 -6.21 -0.64 -6.27
C PRO A 55 -5.09 -0.13 -7.18
N ILE A 56 -5.13 -0.58 -8.43
CA ILE A 56 -4.17 -0.24 -9.49
C ILE A 56 -4.98 0.21 -10.71
N GLY A 57 -4.56 1.29 -11.35
CA GLY A 57 -5.23 1.77 -12.56
C GLY A 57 -4.75 3.16 -12.96
N TYR A 58 -5.69 3.97 -13.46
CA TYR A 58 -5.45 5.36 -13.82
C TYR A 58 -6.41 6.25 -13.04
N ARG A 59 -5.86 7.27 -12.40
CA ARG A 59 -6.62 8.23 -11.60
C ARG A 59 -7.58 9.02 -12.48
N SER A 60 -8.72 9.36 -11.90
CA SER A 60 -9.67 10.29 -12.53
C SER A 60 -9.11 11.71 -12.53
N GLU A 61 -9.47 12.51 -13.53
CA GLU A 61 -9.18 13.95 -13.54
C GLU A 61 -9.76 14.69 -12.32
N ASN A 62 -10.81 14.13 -11.71
CA ASN A 62 -11.48 14.67 -10.53
C ASN A 62 -10.86 14.21 -9.20
N ASP A 63 -9.74 13.47 -9.21
CA ASP A 63 -9.07 13.09 -7.97
C ASP A 63 -8.49 14.32 -7.25
N SER A 64 -9.09 14.68 -6.11
CA SER A 64 -8.66 15.81 -5.29
C SER A 64 -7.19 15.74 -4.82
N ASN A 65 -6.61 14.54 -4.72
CA ASN A 65 -5.21 14.38 -4.30
C ASN A 65 -4.22 14.73 -5.41
N LEU A 66 -4.64 14.81 -6.67
CA LEU A 66 -3.79 15.20 -7.80
C LEU A 66 -3.02 16.49 -7.59
N LYS A 67 -3.69 17.49 -7.01
CA LYS A 67 -3.17 18.84 -6.86
C LYS A 67 -2.44 19.05 -5.54
N ARG A 68 -2.44 18.05 -4.65
CA ARG A 68 -1.82 18.14 -3.33
C ARG A 68 -0.31 17.94 -3.45
N LYS A 69 0.46 18.80 -2.79
CA LYS A 69 1.92 18.62 -2.68
C LYS A 69 2.23 17.37 -1.86
N LYS A 70 3.23 16.59 -2.28
CA LYS A 70 3.77 15.49 -1.50
C LYS A 70 4.59 16.04 -0.33
N VAL A 71 4.15 15.76 0.90
CA VAL A 71 4.80 16.22 2.15
C VAL A 71 5.53 15.06 2.80
N ARG A 72 6.77 15.29 3.27
CA ARG A 72 7.62 14.34 4.01
C ARG A 72 8.35 15.11 5.12
N PHE A 73 8.85 14.40 6.13
CA PHE A 73 9.77 14.98 7.11
C PHE A 73 11.05 15.47 6.42
N GLU A 74 11.72 16.45 7.03
CA GLU A 74 13.02 16.92 6.54
C GLU A 74 14.08 15.84 6.78
N LYS A 75 15.21 15.90 6.06
CA LYS A 75 16.22 14.83 6.12
C LYS A 75 16.85 14.74 7.48
N GLU A 76 17.09 15.88 8.10
CA GLU A 76 17.70 16.04 9.41
C GLU A 76 16.84 15.41 10.53
N ASP A 77 15.53 15.25 10.30
CA ASP A 77 14.61 14.60 11.24
C ASP A 77 14.67 13.06 11.19
N ILE A 78 15.22 12.47 10.11
CA ILE A 78 15.12 11.02 9.84
C ILE A 78 16.44 10.34 9.47
N PHE A 79 17.51 11.08 9.25
CA PHE A 79 18.84 10.54 8.94
C PHE A 79 19.87 11.03 9.95
N GLU A 80 20.66 10.08 10.47
CA GLU A 80 21.90 10.35 11.20
C GLU A 80 23.06 9.88 10.32
N PHE A 81 23.98 10.78 9.99
CA PHE A 81 25.18 10.47 9.21
C PHE A 81 26.35 10.29 10.17
N ILE A 82 26.92 9.09 10.20
CA ILE A 82 28.06 8.69 11.04
C ILE A 82 29.30 8.53 10.17
#